data_AF-A0A501WVI7-F1
#
_entry.id   AF-A0A501WVI7-F1
#
_cell.length_a   1.000
_cell.length_b   1.000
_cell.length_c   1.000
_cell.angle_alpha   90.00
_cell.angle_beta   90.00
_cell.angle_gamma   90.00
#
_symmetry.space_group_name_H-M   'P 1'
#
loop_
_entity.id
_entity.type
_entity.pdbx_description
1 polymer ?
#
loop_
_entity_poly.entity_id
_entity_poly.type
_entity_poly.pdbx_seq_one_letter_code
_entity_poly.pdbx_strand_id
1 'polypeptide(L)'
;FVYVAFVIDAFARRIVGWRVSRVAKAEFVLDALDQALHQRHPFEGGQLVCHSYRGSQYVSIRYTERLAEAGIEPSVGGVGDSYDNALAETVIGLFKTEVIHRRGPWRSFEAVEFATLEWVHWFNERRLLEPIGNIPPAEAEANYYAGLEAPAVAA
;
A
#
# COMPACT_ATOMS: atom_id res chain seq x y z
N PHE A 1 9.93 5.27 19.51
CA PHE A 1 8.86 5.57 18.55
C PHE A 1 9.20 4.92 17.23
N VAL A 2 8.21 4.45 16.46
CA VAL A 2 8.41 3.83 15.13
C VAL A 2 7.39 4.39 14.15
N TYR A 3 7.72 4.37 12.87
CA TYR A 3 6.90 4.81 11.75
C TYR A 3 6.58 3.60 10.87
N VAL A 4 5.36 3.54 10.33
CA VAL A 4 4.93 2.50 9.39
C VAL A 4 4.33 3.15 8.15
N ALA A 5 4.74 2.69 6.97
CA ALA A 5 4.28 3.15 5.67
C ALA A 5 3.71 1.95 4.93
N PHE A 6 2.66 2.19 4.17
CA PHE A 6 1.99 1.21 3.32
C PHE A 6 1.83 1.79 1.92
N VAL A 7 2.04 0.96 0.91
CA VAL A 7 1.64 1.20 -0.48
C VAL A 7 0.50 0.22 -0.77
N ILE A 8 -0.63 0.77 -1.22
CA ILE A 8 -1.87 0.04 -1.38
C ILE A 8 -2.31 0.13 -2.84
N ASP A 9 -2.61 -1.02 -3.43
CA ASP A 9 -3.30 -1.12 -4.68
C ASP A 9 -4.76 -0.71 -4.51
N ALA A 10 -5.19 0.34 -5.21
CA ALA A 10 -6.53 0.89 -5.03
C ALA A 10 -7.65 -0.02 -5.57
N PHE A 11 -7.34 -0.85 -6.56
CA PHE A 11 -8.31 -1.72 -7.24
C PHE A 11 -8.66 -2.93 -6.38
N ALA A 12 -7.66 -3.77 -6.07
CA ALA A 12 -7.85 -4.99 -5.28
C ALA A 12 -7.77 -4.75 -3.77
N ARG A 13 -7.46 -3.51 -3.34
CA ARG A 13 -7.21 -3.14 -1.94
C ARG A 13 -6.01 -3.86 -1.31
N ARG A 14 -5.13 -4.44 -2.13
CA ARG A 14 -3.97 -5.21 -1.67
C ARG A 14 -2.88 -4.28 -1.16
N ILE A 15 -2.29 -4.59 -0.01
CA ILE A 15 -1.05 -3.95 0.44
C ILE A 15 0.11 -4.58 -0.35
N VAL A 16 0.81 -3.77 -1.14
CA VAL A 16 1.83 -4.22 -2.09
C VAL A 16 3.24 -3.81 -1.70
N GLY A 17 3.35 -2.92 -0.72
CA GLY A 17 4.64 -2.52 -0.17
C GLY A 17 4.44 -1.98 1.23
N TRP A 18 5.39 -2.21 2.11
CA TRP A 18 5.34 -1.66 3.44
C TRP A 18 6.72 -1.55 4.05
N ARG A 19 6.86 -0.66 5.03
CA ARG A 19 8.11 -0.54 5.79
C ARG A 19 7.81 -0.14 7.22
N VAL A 20 8.64 -0.59 8.15
CA VAL A 20 8.75 -0.03 9.51
C VAL A 20 10.10 0.67 9.65
N SER A 21 10.13 1.86 10.24
CA SER A 21 11.36 2.63 10.46
C SER A 21 11.40 3.28 11.83
N ARG A 22 12.62 3.47 12.35
CA ARG A 22 12.88 4.27 13.55
C ARG A 22 12.89 5.77 13.26
N VAL A 23 12.97 6.18 11.99
CA VAL A 23 13.06 7.58 11.54
C VAL A 23 12.14 7.87 10.35
N ALA A 24 11.47 9.02 10.37
CA ALA A 24 10.54 9.44 9.32
C ALA A 24 11.23 10.20 8.18
N LYS A 25 12.22 9.58 7.54
CA LYS A 25 12.90 10.16 6.36
C LYS A 25 12.28 9.66 5.05
N ALA A 26 12.63 10.29 3.93
CA ALA A 26 12.12 9.90 2.61
C ALA A 26 12.56 8.48 2.20
N GLU A 27 13.73 8.02 2.62
CA GLU A 27 14.22 6.66 2.31
C GLU A 27 13.26 5.57 2.79
N PHE A 28 12.57 5.81 3.90
CA PHE A 28 11.63 4.85 4.46
C PHE A 28 10.39 4.64 3.59
N VAL A 29 9.86 5.70 2.97
CA VAL A 29 8.73 5.57 2.05
C VAL A 29 9.17 5.05 0.68
N LEU A 30 10.43 5.32 0.30
CA LEU A 30 11.06 4.74 -0.89
C LEU A 30 11.21 3.21 -0.74
N ASP A 31 11.66 2.70 0.41
CA ASP A 31 11.74 1.25 0.65
C ASP A 31 10.37 0.56 0.42
N ALA A 32 9.28 1.19 0.86
CA ALA A 32 7.93 0.65 0.66
C ALA A 32 7.49 0.72 -0.81
N LEU A 33 7.82 1.82 -1.51
CA LEU A 33 7.58 1.97 -2.94
C LEU A 33 8.37 0.92 -3.75
N ASP A 34 9.64 0.73 -3.44
CA ASP A 34 10.49 -0.25 -4.13
C ASP A 34 9.98 -1.67 -3.93
N GLN A 35 9.52 -2.03 -2.72
CA GLN A 35 8.83 -3.32 -2.53
C GLN A 35 7.62 -3.48 -3.45
N ALA A 36 6.79 -2.43 -3.56
CA ALA A 36 5.63 -2.45 -4.44
C ALA A 36 6.02 -2.63 -5.91
N LEU A 37 7.01 -1.89 -6.38
CA LEU A 37 7.51 -2.00 -7.76
C LEU A 37 8.06 -3.39 -8.07
N HIS A 38 8.80 -3.99 -7.13
CA HIS A 38 9.29 -5.36 -7.30
C HIS A 38 8.16 -6.38 -7.30
N GLN A 39 7.16 -6.23 -6.41
CA GLN A 39 6.03 -7.15 -6.37
C GLN A 39 5.15 -7.04 -7.63
N ARG A 40 5.06 -5.85 -8.23
CA ARG A 40 4.20 -5.59 -9.39
C ARG A 40 4.83 -5.93 -10.73
N HIS A 41 6.17 -5.98 -10.84
CA HIS A 41 6.91 -6.15 -12.12
C HIS A 41 6.45 -5.11 -13.18
N PRO A 42 7.10 -4.98 -14.36
CA PRO A 42 6.76 -3.86 -15.26
C PRO A 42 5.29 -3.95 -15.66
N PHE A 43 4.52 -2.90 -15.35
CA PHE A 43 3.15 -2.78 -15.81
C PHE A 43 3.19 -2.51 -17.32
N GLU A 44 3.15 -3.57 -18.11
CA GLU A 44 3.07 -3.48 -19.57
C GLU A 44 1.65 -3.07 -19.97
N GLY A 45 1.44 -1.79 -20.28
CA GLY A 45 0.25 -1.38 -21.04
C GLY A 45 -0.62 -0.26 -20.48
N GLY A 46 -0.21 0.49 -19.45
CA GLY A 46 -0.96 1.69 -19.07
C GLY A 46 -0.24 2.64 -18.11
N GLN A 47 -0.88 3.79 -17.88
CA GLN A 47 -0.38 4.86 -17.03
C GLN A 47 -0.68 4.53 -15.56
N LEU A 48 0.37 4.31 -14.76
CA LEU A 48 0.26 4.08 -13.32
C LEU A 48 0.30 5.43 -12.58
N VAL A 49 -0.65 5.62 -11.67
CA VAL A 49 -0.71 6.81 -10.80
C VAL A 49 -0.37 6.40 -9.36
N CYS A 50 0.59 7.08 -8.74
CA CYS A 50 0.85 6.96 -7.31
C CYS A 50 0.25 8.16 -6.58
N HIS A 51 -0.84 7.93 -5.85
CA HIS A 51 -1.44 8.95 -5.01
C HIS A 51 -0.82 8.94 -3.60
N SER A 52 -0.46 10.11 -3.07
CA SER A 52 0.11 10.25 -1.73
C SER A 52 -0.42 11.50 -1.01
N TYR A 53 -0.31 11.52 0.31
CA TYR A 53 -0.58 12.74 1.08
C TYR A 53 0.57 13.75 0.94
N ARG A 54 0.33 15.04 1.22
CA ARG A 54 1.32 16.14 1.17
C ARG A 54 2.42 16.09 2.25
N GLY A 55 2.73 14.92 2.79
CA GLY A 55 3.83 14.76 3.75
C GLY A 55 5.19 15.10 3.11
N SER A 56 6.09 15.72 3.86
CA SER A 56 7.40 16.17 3.35
C SER A 56 8.24 15.03 2.74
N GLN A 57 8.01 13.79 3.15
CA GLN A 57 8.63 12.59 2.58
C GLN A 57 8.16 12.34 1.13
N TYR A 58 6.86 12.47 0.88
CA TYR A 58 6.20 12.16 -0.40
C TYR A 58 6.33 13.28 -1.44
N VAL A 59 6.64 14.50 -1.02
CA VAL A 59 6.97 15.63 -1.90
C VAL A 59 8.47 15.88 -2.02
N SER A 60 9.30 14.99 -1.48
CA SER A 60 10.75 15.11 -1.56
C SER A 60 11.25 14.84 -2.99
N ILE A 61 12.35 15.52 -3.38
CA ILE A 61 12.99 15.37 -4.69
C ILE A 61 13.25 13.89 -5.01
N ARG A 62 13.87 13.17 -4.06
CA ARG A 62 14.19 11.74 -4.23
C ARG A 62 12.96 10.87 -4.48
N TYR A 63 11.84 11.15 -3.80
CA TYR A 63 10.61 10.38 -3.99
C TYR A 63 10.01 10.64 -5.38
N THR A 64 9.94 11.90 -5.78
CA THR A 64 9.42 12.27 -7.11
C THR A 64 10.31 11.80 -8.25
N GLU A 65 11.64 11.82 -8.09
CA GLU A 65 12.59 11.28 -9.07
C GLU A 65 12.41 9.77 -9.24
N ARG A 66 12.29 9.03 -8.14
CA ARG A 66 12.09 7.57 -8.18
C ARG A 66 10.78 7.18 -8.89
N LEU A 67 9.71 7.94 -8.69
CA LEU A 67 8.45 7.76 -9.40
C LEU A 67 8.62 8.00 -10.91
N ALA A 68 9.32 9.07 -11.29
CA ALA A 68 9.60 9.36 -12.69
C ALA A 68 10.45 8.26 -13.36
N GLU A 69 11.47 7.75 -12.66
CA GLU A 69 12.29 6.61 -13.12
C GLU A 69 11.47 5.32 -13.31
N ALA A 70 10.43 5.13 -12.49
CA ALA A 70 9.50 4.01 -12.62
C ALA A 70 8.40 4.24 -13.68
N GLY A 71 8.35 5.41 -14.33
CA GLY A 71 7.28 5.77 -15.26
C GLY A 71 5.92 6.00 -14.60
N ILE A 72 5.90 6.37 -13.32
CA ILE A 72 4.69 6.58 -12.52
C ILE A 72 4.35 8.06 -12.45
N GLU A 73 3.08 8.38 -12.72
CA GLU A 73 2.58 9.74 -12.56
C GLU A 73 2.29 10.04 -11.07
N PRO A 74 2.92 11.06 -10.48
CA PRO A 74 2.63 11.45 -9.11
C PRO A 74 1.29 12.16 -9.02
N SER A 75 0.48 11.75 -8.05
CA SER A 75 -0.73 12.46 -7.62
C SER A 75 -0.63 12.75 -6.12
N VAL A 76 -1.08 13.93 -5.70
CA VAL A 76 -1.01 14.35 -4.30
C VAL A 76 -2.31 15.03 -3.91
N GLY A 77 -2.84 14.70 -2.73
CA GLY A 77 -4.13 15.22 -2.24
C GLY A 77 -4.23 16.75 -2.25
N GLY A 78 -5.47 17.23 -2.36
CA GLY A 78 -5.81 18.66 -2.27
C GLY A 78 -5.34 19.29 -0.96
N VAL A 79 -5.14 20.62 -0.96
CA VAL A 79 -4.80 21.35 0.27
C VAL A 79 -6.05 21.41 1.15
N GLY A 80 -5.98 20.85 2.36
CA GLY A 80 -7.10 20.84 3.31
C GLY A 80 -8.19 19.81 2.98
N ASP A 81 -7.91 18.87 2.07
CA ASP A 81 -8.83 17.79 1.69
C ASP A 81 -8.24 16.42 2.11
N SER A 82 -8.96 15.68 2.95
CA SER A 82 -8.59 14.33 3.39
C SER A 82 -9.25 13.24 2.56
N TYR A 83 -10.26 13.56 1.73
CA TYR A 83 -11.01 12.55 0.97
C TYR A 83 -10.12 11.80 -0.01
N ASP A 84 -9.18 12.51 -0.65
CA ASP A 84 -8.25 11.92 -1.61
C ASP A 84 -7.36 10.83 -1.00
N ASN A 85 -7.11 10.89 0.32
CA ASN A 85 -6.25 9.95 1.05
C ASN A 85 -7.03 8.95 1.93
N ALA A 86 -8.37 8.97 1.88
CA ALA A 86 -9.23 8.22 2.80
C ALA A 86 -8.96 6.70 2.80
N LEU A 87 -8.61 6.12 1.64
CA LEU A 87 -8.23 4.71 1.55
C LEU A 87 -7.01 4.41 2.44
N ALA A 88 -5.93 5.18 2.28
CA ALA A 88 -4.72 4.99 3.05
C ALA A 88 -4.94 5.26 4.54
N GLU A 89 -5.70 6.32 4.88
CA GLU A 89 -6.05 6.64 6.27
C GLU A 89 -6.86 5.53 6.94
N THR A 90 -7.79 4.92 6.20
CA THR A 90 -8.57 3.78 6.69
C THR A 90 -7.66 2.61 7.03
N VAL A 91 -6.75 2.22 6.12
CA VAL A 91 -5.79 1.13 6.36
C VAL A 91 -4.88 1.42 7.55
N ILE A 92 -4.37 2.65 7.67
CA ILE A 92 -3.55 3.08 8.80
C ILE A 92 -4.35 3.03 10.12
N GLY A 93 -5.61 3.49 10.11
CA GLY A 93 -6.50 3.44 11.27
C GLY A 93 -6.78 2.02 11.75
N LEU A 94 -7.01 1.11 10.81
CA LEU A 94 -7.18 -0.33 11.09
C LEU A 94 -5.92 -0.93 11.68
N PHE A 95 -4.75 -0.68 11.07
CA PHE A 95 -3.46 -1.17 11.59
C PHE A 95 -3.20 -0.68 13.02
N LYS A 96 -3.42 0.62 13.28
CA LYS A 96 -3.27 1.17 14.63
C LYS A 96 -4.19 0.49 15.64
N THR A 97 -5.45 0.29 15.28
CA THR A 97 -6.47 -0.29 16.17
C THR A 97 -6.22 -1.78 16.42
N GLU A 98 -6.03 -2.56 15.35
CA GLU A 98 -5.97 -4.02 15.40
C GLU A 98 -4.60 -4.54 15.87
N VAL A 99 -3.52 -3.79 15.61
CA VAL A 99 -2.15 -4.19 15.94
C VAL A 99 -1.60 -3.31 17.05
N ILE A 100 -1.38 -2.02 16.78
CA ILE A 100 -0.57 -1.17 17.66
C ILE A 100 -1.19 -1.01 19.04
N HIS A 101 -2.48 -0.67 19.11
CA HIS A 101 -3.21 -0.46 20.36
C HIS A 101 -3.56 -1.79 21.04
N ARG A 102 -4.01 -2.78 20.26
CA ARG A 102 -4.51 -4.06 20.80
C ARG A 102 -3.41 -4.99 21.31
N ARG A 103 -2.25 -5.04 20.65
CA ARG A 103 -1.15 -5.97 20.99
C ARG A 103 -0.02 -5.30 21.80
N GLY A 104 -0.07 -4.00 22.01
CA GLY A 104 0.89 -3.27 22.84
C GLY A 104 0.81 -3.65 24.32
N PRO A 105 1.78 -3.20 25.16
CA PRO A 105 2.88 -2.31 24.82
C PRO A 105 4.03 -2.99 24.07
N TRP A 106 4.62 -2.28 23.11
CA TRP A 106 5.72 -2.76 22.27
C TRP A 106 7.08 -2.52 22.90
N ARG A 107 7.88 -3.57 23.03
CA ARG A 107 9.20 -3.52 23.70
C ARG A 107 10.38 -3.34 22.75
N SER A 108 10.20 -3.59 21.46
CA SER A 108 11.25 -3.45 20.46
C SER A 108 10.69 -3.06 19.11
N PHE A 109 11.59 -2.55 18.25
CA PHE A 109 11.27 -2.24 16.85
C PHE A 109 10.94 -3.52 16.08
N GLU A 110 11.72 -4.57 16.32
CA GLU A 110 11.63 -5.87 15.66
C GLU A 110 10.27 -6.52 15.95
N ALA A 111 9.73 -6.34 17.15
CA ALA A 111 8.39 -6.81 17.50
C ALA A 111 7.29 -6.12 16.67
N VAL A 112 7.43 -4.81 16.40
CA VAL A 112 6.47 -4.09 15.54
C VAL A 112 6.66 -4.51 14.09
N GLU A 113 7.89 -4.63 13.61
CA GLU A 113 8.19 -5.07 12.25
C GLU A 113 7.62 -6.46 11.96
N PHE A 114 7.80 -7.41 12.88
CA PHE A 114 7.22 -8.75 12.76
C PHE A 114 5.70 -8.73 12.80
N ALA A 115 5.09 -7.95 13.71
CA ALA A 115 3.65 -7.82 13.76
C ALA A 115 3.06 -7.15 12.52
N THR A 116 3.77 -6.20 11.91
CA THR A 116 3.39 -5.60 10.62
C THR A 116 3.44 -6.64 9.52
N LEU A 117 4.50 -7.46 9.43
CA LEU A 117 4.60 -8.56 8.46
C LEU A 117 3.40 -9.52 8.57
N GLU A 118 3.12 -10.00 9.79
CA GLU A 118 1.99 -10.90 10.04
C GLU A 118 0.64 -10.28 9.66
N TRP A 119 0.45 -9.00 10.04
CA TRP A 119 -0.80 -8.30 9.78
C TRP A 119 -1.01 -8.02 8.29
N VAL A 120 0.04 -7.62 7.56
CA VAL A 120 -0.02 -7.43 6.10
C VAL A 120 -0.35 -8.74 5.39
N HIS A 121 0.28 -9.85 5.79
CA HIS A 121 -0.05 -11.17 5.24
C HIS A 121 -1.51 -11.54 5.52
N TRP A 122 -1.98 -11.40 6.76
CA TRP A 122 -3.39 -11.66 7.10
C TRP A 122 -4.35 -10.73 6.34
N PHE A 123 -4.01 -9.44 6.24
CA PHE A 123 -4.82 -8.45 5.54
C PHE A 123 -5.00 -8.83 4.07
N ASN A 124 -3.92 -9.22 3.39
CA ASN A 124 -3.98 -9.57 1.98
C ASN A 124 -4.65 -10.92 1.71
N GLU A 125 -4.35 -11.94 2.52
CA GLU A 125 -4.71 -13.32 2.22
C GLU A 125 -6.01 -13.79 2.89
N ARG A 126 -6.52 -13.05 3.89
CA ARG A 126 -7.66 -13.53 4.70
C ARG A 126 -8.71 -12.47 5.05
N ARG A 127 -8.38 -11.18 5.02
CA ARG A 127 -9.34 -10.14 5.43
C ARG A 127 -10.41 -9.95 4.35
N LEU A 128 -11.67 -10.13 4.73
CA LEU A 128 -12.79 -9.85 3.84
C LEU A 128 -13.07 -8.34 3.82
N LEU A 129 -13.23 -7.78 2.62
CA LEU A 129 -13.52 -6.37 2.43
C LEU A 129 -14.76 -6.20 1.55
N GLU A 130 -15.80 -5.55 2.08
CA GLU A 130 -17.04 -5.27 1.37
C GLU A 130 -16.82 -4.58 0.01
N PRO A 131 -15.93 -3.55 -0.12
CA PRO A 131 -15.74 -2.85 -1.40
C PRO A 131 -15.22 -3.70 -2.56
N ILE A 132 -14.70 -4.90 -2.29
CA ILE A 132 -14.22 -5.85 -3.30
C ILE A 132 -15.07 -7.13 -3.33
N GLY A 133 -16.28 -7.12 -2.76
CA GLY A 133 -17.21 -8.24 -2.81
C GLY A 133 -17.09 -9.22 -1.64
N ASN A 134 -16.57 -8.78 -0.49
CA ASN A 134 -16.37 -9.62 0.71
C ASN A 134 -15.43 -10.82 0.48
N ILE A 135 -14.38 -10.63 -0.32
CA ILE A 135 -13.29 -11.59 -0.53
C ILE A 135 -11.95 -10.99 -0.07
N PRO A 136 -10.90 -11.81 0.12
CA PRO A 136 -9.55 -11.33 0.39
C PRO A 136 -8.97 -10.47 -0.76
N PRO A 137 -8.16 -9.43 -0.47
CA PRO A 137 -7.48 -8.65 -1.49
C PRO A 137 -6.67 -9.47 -2.50
N ALA A 138 -5.97 -10.50 -2.03
CA ALA A 138 -5.20 -11.40 -2.91
C ALA A 138 -6.10 -12.19 -3.86
N GLU A 139 -7.30 -12.59 -3.40
CA GLU A 139 -8.29 -13.29 -4.22
C GLU A 139 -8.92 -12.35 -5.26
N ALA A 140 -9.28 -11.12 -4.87
CA ALA A 140 -9.81 -10.11 -5.78
C ALA A 140 -8.83 -9.81 -6.94
N GLU A 141 -7.54 -9.71 -6.62
CA GLU A 141 -6.48 -9.55 -7.61
C GLU A 141 -6.33 -10.77 -8.53
N ALA A 142 -6.29 -11.97 -7.96
CA ALA A 142 -6.17 -13.20 -8.74
C ALA A 142 -7.35 -13.38 -9.72
N ASN A 143 -8.57 -13.07 -9.26
CA ASN A 143 -9.78 -13.13 -10.09
C ASN A 143 -9.71 -12.15 -11.27
N TYR A 144 -9.16 -10.96 -11.07
CA TYR A 144 -8.98 -9.99 -12.15
C TYR A 144 -8.03 -10.50 -13.24
N TYR A 145 -6.85 -10.99 -12.86
CA TYR A 145 -5.87 -11.51 -13.82
C TYR A 145 -6.38 -12.78 -14.52
N ALA A 146 -7.03 -13.69 -13.80
CA ALA A 146 -7.67 -14.87 -14.40
C ALA A 146 -8.74 -14.48 -15.44
N GLY A 147 -9.47 -13.38 -15.20
CA GLY A 147 -10.45 -12.86 -16.15
C GLY A 147 -9.83 -12.25 -17.41
N LEU A 148 -8.61 -11.71 -17.34
CA LEU A 148 -7.87 -11.20 -18.51
C LEU A 148 -7.31 -12.33 -19.38
N GLU A 149 -6.96 -13.47 -18.78
CA GLU A 149 -6.43 -14.64 -19.47
C GLU A 149 -7.52 -15.53 -20.10
N ALA A 150 -8.78 -15.39 -19.65
CA ALA A 150 -9.89 -16.13 -20.22
C ALA A 150 -10.17 -15.66 -21.68
N PRO A 151 -10.16 -16.56 -22.68
CA PRO A 151 -10.51 -16.17 -24.04
C PRO A 151 -11.93 -15.62 -24.07
N ALA A 152 -12.13 -14.49 -24.74
CA ALA A 152 -13.46 -13.95 -24.99
C ALA A 152 -14.31 -15.02 -25.67
N VAL A 153 -15.18 -15.68 -24.91
CA VAL A 153 -16.14 -16.64 -25.45
C VAL A 153 -17.08 -15.84 -26.33
N ALA A 154 -16.86 -15.91 -27.64
CA ALA A 154 -17.75 -15.35 -28.64
C ALA A 154 -19.13 -16.01 -28.48
N ALA A 155 -20.15 -15.17 -28.27
CA ALA A 155 -21.56 -15.54 -28.36
C ALA A 155 -22.02 -15.51 -29.83
#